data_AF-A0A497M8Z6-F1
#
_entry.id   AF-A0A497M8Z6-F1
#
_cell.length_a   1.000
_cell.length_b   1.000
_cell.length_c   1.000
_cell.angle_alpha   90.00
_cell.angle_beta   90.00
_cell.angle_gamma   90.00
#
_symmetry.space_group_name_H-M   'P 1'
#
loop_
_entity.id
_entity.type
_entity.pdbx_description
1 polymer ?
#
loop_
_entity_poly.entity_id
_entity_poly.type
_entity_poly.pdbx_seq_one_letter_code
_entity_poly.pdbx_strand_id
1 'polypeptide(L)'
;MESERELTLKGFAVILISAIISVTINLNIPVKIFLTGLGVSGPAGGMIFFGGIIFTLWITLAHLATDCRRYSGVFTAILIPAFCMLFSPWYGVVDPPWFGIYGLAAFLAEGVIIEMACRAGLGYARMAVGGGIANLACLLITWLAIGFHTGNWPSAGLLPFYLAAALASGAAGALIALIIVGRVKGNIQG
;
A
#
# COMPACT_ATOMS: atom_id res chain seq x y z
N MET A 1 25.92 16.47 10.73
CA MET A 1 25.83 16.36 9.26
C MET A 1 25.83 14.89 8.93
N GLU A 2 24.65 14.32 8.73
CA GLU A 2 24.49 12.93 8.35
C GLU A 2 24.84 12.83 6.87
N SER A 3 25.95 12.15 6.57
CA SER A 3 26.36 11.84 5.20
C SER A 3 25.17 11.26 4.44
N GLU A 4 24.74 11.94 3.37
CA GLU A 4 23.80 11.38 2.39
C GLU A 4 24.46 10.15 1.76
N ARG A 5 24.27 8.99 2.40
CA ARG A 5 24.75 7.73 1.88
C ARG A 5 23.91 7.40 0.64
N GLU A 6 24.50 7.59 -0.53
CA GLU A 6 23.88 7.33 -1.84
C GLU A 6 23.15 5.99 -1.86
N LEU A 7 21.96 5.97 -2.47
CA LEU A 7 21.17 4.76 -2.69
C LEU A 7 22.02 3.74 -3.46
N THR A 8 22.28 2.58 -2.85
CA THR A 8 23.08 1.54 -3.51
C THR A 8 22.26 0.91 -4.64
N LEU A 9 22.94 0.36 -5.65
CA LEU A 9 22.30 -0.39 -6.73
C LEU A 9 21.37 -1.50 -6.19
N LYS A 10 21.80 -2.18 -5.12
CA LYS A 10 20.98 -3.18 -4.41
C LYS A 10 19.71 -2.58 -3.83
N GLY A 11 19.80 -1.42 -3.18
CA GLY A 11 18.64 -0.73 -2.61
C GLY A 11 17.65 -0.28 -3.67
N PHE A 12 18.15 0.25 -4.80
CA PHE A 12 17.31 0.61 -5.94
C PHE A 12 16.61 -0.62 -6.56
N ALA A 13 17.33 -1.73 -6.72
CA ALA A 13 16.74 -2.98 -7.20
C ALA A 13 15.61 -3.48 -6.28
N VAL A 14 15.77 -3.40 -4.96
CA VAL A 14 14.73 -3.79 -4.00
C VAL A 14 13.47 -2.93 -4.15
N ILE A 15 13.63 -1.62 -4.31
CA ILE A 15 12.52 -0.67 -4.54
C ILE A 15 11.73 -1.06 -5.80
N LEU A 16 12.44 -1.27 -6.92
CA LEU A 16 11.82 -1.62 -8.20
C LEU A 16 11.13 -2.98 -8.15
N ILE A 17 11.80 -4.02 -7.64
CA ILE A 17 11.27 -5.38 -7.56
C ILE A 17 10.01 -5.40 -6.68
N SER A 18 10.03 -4.70 -5.53
CA SER A 18 8.87 -4.63 -4.64
C SER A 18 7.66 -3.99 -5.31
N ALA A 19 7.88 -2.88 -6.04
CA ALA A 19 6.81 -2.25 -6.82
C ALA A 19 6.27 -3.16 -7.93
N ILE A 20 7.15 -3.85 -8.67
CA ILE A 20 6.76 -4.78 -9.75
C ILE A 20 5.96 -5.95 -9.19
N ILE A 21 6.37 -6.55 -8.07
CA ILE A 21 5.64 -7.67 -7.47
C ILE A 21 4.26 -7.19 -7.00
N SER A 22 4.20 -6.05 -6.33
CA SER A 22 2.93 -5.44 -5.90
C SER A 22 1.96 -5.24 -7.08
N VAL A 23 2.44 -4.65 -8.18
CA VAL A 23 1.66 -4.43 -9.40
C VAL A 23 1.22 -5.75 -10.02
N THR A 24 2.13 -6.74 -10.09
CA THR A 24 1.83 -8.06 -10.66
C THR A 24 0.71 -8.75 -9.87
N ILE A 25 0.77 -8.69 -8.54
CA ILE A 25 -0.29 -9.23 -7.68
C ILE A 25 -1.61 -8.47 -7.93
N ASN A 26 -1.56 -7.13 -7.96
CA ASN A 26 -2.73 -6.30 -8.18
C ASN A 26 -3.43 -6.58 -9.52
N LEU A 27 -2.67 -6.85 -10.58
CA LEU A 27 -3.21 -7.10 -11.92
C LEU A 27 -3.73 -8.53 -12.11
N ASN A 28 -3.16 -9.52 -11.40
CA ASN A 28 -3.46 -10.93 -11.64
C ASN A 28 -4.49 -11.52 -10.68
N ILE A 29 -4.72 -10.95 -9.50
CA ILE A 29 -5.75 -11.45 -8.60
C ILE A 29 -7.12 -10.91 -9.07
N PRO A 30 -8.10 -11.76 -9.41
CA PRO A 30 -9.44 -11.33 -9.84
C PRO A 30 -10.29 -10.90 -8.63
N VAL A 31 -9.78 -9.96 -7.84
CA VAL A 31 -10.36 -9.55 -6.55
C VAL A 31 -11.80 -9.06 -6.70
N LYS A 32 -12.09 -8.34 -7.80
CA LYS A 32 -13.45 -7.87 -8.11
C LYS A 32 -14.44 -9.03 -8.24
N ILE A 33 -14.06 -10.11 -8.93
CA ILE A 33 -14.92 -11.28 -9.13
C ILE A 33 -15.17 -11.97 -7.78
N PHE A 34 -14.11 -12.19 -7.02
CA PHE A 34 -14.19 -12.84 -5.72
C PHE A 34 -15.09 -12.08 -4.73
N LEU A 35 -14.90 -10.75 -4.62
CA LEU A 35 -15.65 -9.92 -3.69
C LEU A 35 -17.11 -9.73 -4.10
N THR A 36 -17.39 -9.61 -5.40
CA THR A 36 -18.77 -9.55 -5.89
C THR A 36 -19.50 -10.87 -5.58
N GLY A 37 -18.82 -12.01 -5.70
CA GLY A 37 -19.37 -13.32 -5.30
C GLY A 37 -19.68 -13.45 -3.81
N LEU A 38 -19.02 -12.66 -2.96
CA LEU A 38 -19.26 -12.60 -1.51
C LEU A 38 -20.30 -11.53 -1.11
N GLY A 39 -20.95 -10.88 -2.07
CA GLY A 39 -21.93 -9.81 -1.82
C GLY A 39 -21.30 -8.49 -1.35
N VAL A 40 -19.97 -8.36 -1.40
CA VAL A 40 -19.27 -7.11 -1.11
C VAL A 40 -19.46 -6.18 -2.31
N SER A 41 -20.34 -5.21 -2.14
CA SER A 41 -20.58 -4.14 -3.11
C SER A 41 -19.81 -2.87 -2.71
N GLY A 42 -19.20 -2.24 -3.71
CA GLY A 42 -18.49 -0.97 -3.55
C GLY A 42 -17.19 -0.88 -4.35
N PRO A 43 -16.68 0.34 -4.56
CA PRO A 43 -15.42 0.55 -5.26
C PRO A 43 -14.22 0.12 -4.42
N ALA A 44 -13.12 -0.22 -5.09
CA ALA A 44 -11.84 -0.54 -4.46
C ALA A 44 -11.88 -1.66 -3.40
N GLY A 45 -12.83 -2.61 -3.51
CA GLY A 45 -12.97 -3.71 -2.55
C GLY A 45 -11.67 -4.49 -2.29
N GLY A 46 -10.80 -4.59 -3.29
CA GLY A 46 -9.50 -5.23 -3.10
C GLY A 46 -8.56 -4.51 -2.14
N MET A 47 -8.59 -3.17 -2.07
CA MET A 47 -7.83 -2.43 -1.06
C MET A 47 -8.37 -2.65 0.36
N ILE A 48 -9.69 -2.82 0.50
CA ILE A 48 -10.33 -3.06 1.80
C ILE A 48 -9.77 -4.33 2.45
N PHE A 49 -9.76 -5.45 1.74
CA PHE A 49 -9.40 -6.74 2.32
C PHE A 49 -7.94 -7.13 2.07
N PHE A 50 -7.39 -6.75 0.93
CA PHE A 50 -6.09 -7.23 0.46
C PHE A 50 -5.07 -6.10 0.27
N GLY A 51 -5.43 -4.83 0.45
CA GLY A 51 -4.53 -3.69 0.26
C GLY A 51 -3.24 -3.81 1.05
N GLY A 52 -3.31 -4.39 2.25
CA GLY A 52 -2.13 -4.67 3.06
C GLY A 52 -1.14 -5.65 2.41
N ILE A 53 -1.61 -6.73 1.82
CA ILE A 53 -0.77 -7.74 1.15
C ILE A 53 -0.33 -7.26 -0.23
N ILE A 54 -1.21 -6.56 -0.95
CA ILE A 54 -0.97 -6.11 -2.32
C ILE A 54 -0.04 -4.90 -2.33
N PHE A 55 -0.15 -3.97 -1.38
CA PHE A 55 0.58 -2.69 -1.39
C PHE A 55 1.43 -2.49 -0.14
N THR A 56 0.82 -2.40 1.04
CA THR A 56 1.51 -1.99 2.29
C THR A 56 2.70 -2.89 2.61
N LEU A 57 2.57 -4.21 2.39
CA LEU A 57 3.63 -5.20 2.56
C LEU A 57 4.88 -4.81 1.76
N TRP A 58 4.72 -4.55 0.46
CA TRP A 58 5.84 -4.33 -0.45
C TRP A 58 6.47 -2.96 -0.25
N ILE A 59 5.67 -1.94 0.04
CA ILE A 59 6.16 -0.60 0.40
C ILE A 59 6.98 -0.68 1.70
N THR A 60 6.43 -1.34 2.72
CA THR A 60 7.11 -1.50 4.02
C THR A 60 8.37 -2.35 3.88
N LEU A 61 8.31 -3.45 3.14
CA LEU A 61 9.45 -4.34 2.92
C LEU A 61 10.59 -3.60 2.21
N ALA A 62 10.30 -2.85 1.15
CA ALA A 62 11.32 -2.07 0.44
C ALA A 62 11.98 -1.03 1.37
N HIS A 63 11.19 -0.34 2.18
CA HIS A 63 11.73 0.64 3.12
C HIS A 63 12.60 0.00 4.20
N LEU A 64 12.16 -1.10 4.81
CA LEU A 64 12.91 -1.83 5.84
C LEU A 64 14.18 -2.49 5.28
N ALA A 65 14.09 -3.10 4.10
CA ALA A 65 15.20 -3.78 3.44
C ALA A 65 16.30 -2.80 3.00
N THR A 66 15.93 -1.54 2.74
CA THR A 66 16.87 -0.44 2.47
C THR A 66 17.35 0.27 3.74
N ASP A 67 17.21 -0.35 4.91
CA ASP A 67 17.61 0.20 6.21
C ASP A 67 16.87 1.49 6.60
N CYS A 68 15.58 1.57 6.27
CA CYS A 68 14.74 2.74 6.48
C CYS A 68 15.31 4.02 5.83
N ARG A 69 16.03 3.86 4.71
CA ARG A 69 16.56 5.01 3.95
C ARG A 69 15.45 5.96 3.56
N ARG A 70 15.76 7.25 3.67
CA ARG A 70 14.84 8.33 3.34
C ARG A 70 14.35 8.18 1.89
N TYR A 71 13.04 8.31 1.70
CA TYR A 71 12.32 8.22 0.43
C TYR A 71 12.22 6.84 -0.21
N SER A 72 12.84 5.77 0.32
CA SER A 72 12.73 4.46 -0.31
C SER A 72 11.31 3.89 -0.28
N GLY A 73 10.57 4.11 0.82
CA GLY A 73 9.17 3.70 0.92
C GLY A 73 8.28 4.55 0.02
N VAL A 74 8.49 5.87 0.04
CA VAL A 74 7.75 6.80 -0.83
C VAL A 74 7.97 6.50 -2.32
N PHE A 75 9.21 6.24 -2.74
CA PHE A 75 9.50 5.88 -4.13
C PHE A 75 8.84 4.55 -4.51
N THR A 76 8.94 3.52 -3.67
CA THR A 76 8.22 2.25 -3.93
C THR A 76 6.72 2.49 -4.06
N ALA A 77 6.15 3.28 -3.16
CA ALA A 77 4.71 3.58 -3.17
C ALA A 77 4.29 4.31 -4.45
N ILE A 78 5.03 5.32 -4.90
CA ILE A 78 4.71 6.06 -6.15
C ILE A 78 4.91 5.21 -7.40
N LEU A 79 5.89 4.31 -7.41
CA LEU A 79 6.14 3.44 -8.56
C LEU A 79 4.99 2.46 -8.80
N ILE A 80 4.30 2.00 -7.76
CA ILE A 80 3.16 1.09 -7.88
C ILE A 80 2.04 1.66 -8.79
N PRO A 81 1.40 2.80 -8.48
CA PRO A 81 0.38 3.38 -9.34
C PRO A 81 0.97 3.83 -10.67
N ALA A 82 2.23 4.28 -10.72
CA ALA A 82 2.89 4.62 -11.99
C ALA A 82 2.96 3.42 -12.95
N PHE A 83 3.31 2.24 -12.44
CA PHE A 83 3.30 1.01 -13.22
C PHE A 83 1.89 0.49 -13.50
N CYS A 84 0.97 0.57 -12.54
CA CYS A 84 -0.44 0.22 -12.78
C CYS A 84 -1.05 1.05 -13.92
N MET A 85 -0.70 2.35 -14.02
CA MET A 85 -1.16 3.23 -15.10
C MET A 85 -0.67 2.83 -16.50
N LEU A 86 0.36 1.99 -16.61
CA LEU A 86 0.78 1.41 -17.90
C LEU A 86 -0.20 0.33 -18.40
N PHE A 87 -1.09 -0.17 -17.53
CA PHE A 87 -2.02 -1.25 -17.81
C PHE A 87 -3.45 -0.82 -17.48
N SER A 88 -4.19 -0.35 -18.50
CA SER A 88 -5.61 0.01 -18.38
C SER A 88 -6.52 -1.23 -18.56
N PRO A 89 -7.65 -1.36 -17.83
CA PRO A 89 -8.15 -0.43 -16.80
C PRO A 89 -7.62 -0.72 -15.38
N TRP A 90 -7.35 0.34 -14.62
CA TRP A 90 -7.00 0.24 -13.21
C TRP A 90 -8.24 0.52 -12.34
N TYR A 91 -8.61 -0.43 -11.47
CA TYR A 91 -9.87 -0.43 -10.70
C TYR A 91 -11.15 -0.27 -11.55
N GLY A 92 -11.10 -0.63 -12.83
CA GLY A 92 -12.21 -0.46 -13.77
C GLY A 92 -12.36 0.96 -14.32
N VAL A 93 -11.43 1.86 -14.01
CA VAL A 93 -11.32 3.18 -14.66
C VAL A 93 -10.45 3.00 -15.91
N VAL A 94 -11.09 3.11 -17.08
CA VAL A 94 -10.45 2.97 -18.40
C VAL A 94 -9.87 4.32 -18.85
N ASP A 95 -10.57 5.40 -18.52
CA ASP A 95 -10.32 6.80 -18.84
C ASP A 95 -11.23 7.59 -17.87
N PRO A 96 -10.76 8.50 -16.99
CA PRO A 96 -9.97 9.69 -17.35
C PRO A 96 -8.67 9.95 -16.54
N PRO A 97 -7.84 10.93 -16.94
CA PRO A 97 -6.56 11.29 -16.30
C PRO A 97 -6.62 11.59 -14.80
N TRP A 98 -7.80 11.99 -14.29
CA TRP A 98 -7.96 12.37 -12.88
C TRP A 98 -7.65 11.21 -11.93
N PHE A 99 -7.98 9.96 -12.30
CA PHE A 99 -7.77 8.83 -11.40
C PHE A 99 -6.29 8.55 -11.17
N GLY A 100 -5.42 8.84 -12.14
CA GLY A 100 -3.98 8.76 -11.97
C GLY A 100 -3.44 9.74 -10.93
N ILE A 101 -3.98 10.97 -10.89
CA ILE A 101 -3.60 11.98 -9.89
C ILE A 101 -3.98 11.52 -8.48
N TYR A 102 -5.21 11.03 -8.30
CA TYR A 102 -5.65 10.48 -7.01
C TYR A 102 -4.89 9.23 -6.61
N GLY A 103 -4.57 8.35 -7.57
CA GLY A 103 -3.75 7.17 -7.34
C GLY A 103 -2.36 7.55 -6.83
N LEU A 104 -1.69 8.50 -7.49
CA LEU A 104 -0.41 9.03 -7.01
C LEU A 104 -0.53 9.65 -5.62
N ALA A 105 -1.57 10.45 -5.35
CA ALA A 105 -1.81 11.06 -4.05
C ALA A 105 -2.06 10.02 -2.94
N ALA A 106 -2.86 8.99 -3.24
CA ALA A 106 -3.18 7.90 -2.32
C ALA A 106 -1.93 7.13 -1.90
N PHE A 107 -1.13 6.71 -2.88
CA PHE A 107 0.10 5.97 -2.61
C PHE A 107 1.21 6.85 -2.04
N LEU A 108 1.28 8.13 -2.41
CA LEU A 108 2.19 9.07 -1.74
C LEU A 108 1.86 9.16 -0.25
N ALA A 109 0.58 9.30 0.11
CA ALA A 109 0.15 9.32 1.51
C ALA A 109 0.53 8.00 2.21
N GLU A 110 0.26 6.85 1.60
CA GLU A 110 0.62 5.53 2.13
C GLU A 110 2.14 5.42 2.39
N GLY A 111 2.97 5.78 1.41
CA GLY A 111 4.42 5.76 1.52
C GLY A 111 4.95 6.68 2.62
N VAL A 112 4.42 7.91 2.72
CA VAL A 112 4.81 8.87 3.77
C VAL A 112 4.46 8.33 5.16
N ILE A 113 3.27 7.77 5.34
CA ILE A 113 2.84 7.20 6.62
C ILE A 113 3.73 6.02 7.02
N ILE A 114 4.06 5.12 6.08
CA ILE A 114 4.96 3.98 6.33
C ILE A 114 6.36 4.45 6.74
N GLU A 115 6.93 5.45 6.05
CA GLU A 115 8.24 5.99 6.43
C GLU A 115 8.22 6.63 7.81
N MET A 116 7.18 7.42 8.12
CA MET A 116 7.03 8.02 9.46
C MET A 116 6.93 6.94 10.54
N ALA A 117 6.17 5.88 10.29
CA ALA A 117 6.03 4.77 11.23
C ALA A 117 7.38 4.07 11.48
N CYS A 118 8.16 3.82 10.44
CA CYS A 118 9.48 3.19 10.56
C CYS A 118 10.49 4.10 11.29
N ARG A 119 10.51 5.40 10.98
CA ARG A 119 11.40 6.37 11.64
C ARG A 119 11.06 6.61 13.11
N ALA A 120 9.79 6.46 13.50
CA ALA A 120 9.38 6.49 14.89
C ALA A 120 9.82 5.24 15.70
N GLY A 121 10.36 4.21 15.02
CA GLY A 121 11.00 3.03 15.61
C GLY A 121 10.32 1.71 15.26
N LEU A 122 11.11 0.64 15.20
CA LEU A 122 10.73 -0.68 14.67
C LEU A 122 10.05 -1.59 15.71
N GLY A 123 8.88 -1.20 16.21
CA GLY A 123 8.07 -2.04 17.12
C GLY A 123 6.82 -2.60 16.44
N TYR A 124 6.41 -3.83 16.81
CA TYR A 124 5.21 -4.48 16.27
C TYR A 124 3.97 -3.58 16.32
N ALA A 125 3.67 -2.99 17.49
CA ALA A 125 2.52 -2.11 17.65
C ALA A 125 2.57 -0.88 16.73
N ARG A 126 3.75 -0.24 16.61
CA ARG A 126 3.93 0.94 15.75
C ARG A 126 3.79 0.58 14.27
N MET A 127 4.39 -0.53 13.85
CA MET A 127 4.28 -1.00 12.48
C MET A 127 2.86 -1.42 12.12
N ALA A 128 2.14 -2.06 13.04
CA ALA A 128 0.73 -2.40 12.86
C ALA A 128 -0.13 -1.14 12.69
N VAL A 129 0.00 -0.16 13.59
CA VAL A 129 -0.76 1.09 13.52
C VAL A 129 -0.39 1.88 12.27
N GLY A 130 0.91 2.02 11.97
CA GLY A 130 1.41 2.72 10.80
C GLY A 130 0.90 2.11 9.49
N GLY A 131 1.05 0.79 9.33
CA GLY A 131 0.55 0.08 8.14
C GLY A 131 -0.96 0.16 8.00
N GLY A 132 -1.70 0.03 9.10
CA GLY A 132 -3.16 0.16 9.09
C GLY A 132 -3.61 1.56 8.64
N ILE A 133 -3.05 2.62 9.24
CA ILE A 133 -3.36 4.00 8.89
C ILE A 133 -2.95 4.29 7.44
N ALA A 134 -1.82 3.75 6.98
CA ALA A 134 -1.33 3.92 5.61
C ALA A 134 -2.32 3.35 4.57
N ASN A 135 -2.72 2.08 4.73
CA ASN A 135 -3.71 1.47 3.83
C ASN A 135 -5.07 2.17 3.91
N LEU A 136 -5.49 2.58 5.11
CA LEU A 136 -6.74 3.32 5.29
C LEU A 136 -6.71 4.67 4.57
N ALA A 137 -5.62 5.43 4.68
CA ALA A 137 -5.47 6.70 3.97
C ALA A 137 -5.52 6.51 2.45
N CYS A 138 -4.82 5.48 1.94
CA CYS A 138 -4.85 5.11 0.53
C CYS A 138 -6.29 4.79 0.05
N LEU A 139 -7.02 3.99 0.83
CA LEU A 139 -8.42 3.65 0.57
C LEU A 139 -9.33 4.87 0.58
N LEU A 140 -9.22 5.74 1.59
CA LEU A 140 -10.08 6.92 1.71
C LEU A 140 -9.87 7.89 0.56
N ILE A 141 -8.62 8.16 0.17
CA ILE A 141 -8.32 9.00 -0.99
C ILE A 141 -8.91 8.38 -2.26
N THR A 142 -8.78 7.07 -2.43
CA THR A 142 -9.36 6.36 -3.58
C THR A 142 -10.89 6.42 -3.60
N TRP A 143 -11.54 6.24 -2.46
CA TRP A 143 -13.00 6.35 -2.35
C TRP A 143 -13.50 7.77 -2.60
N LEU A 144 -12.80 8.80 -2.11
CA LEU A 144 -13.14 10.18 -2.42
C LEU A 144 -13.06 10.43 -3.94
N ALA A 145 -12.00 9.94 -4.58
CA ALA A 145 -11.84 10.05 -6.03
C ALA A 145 -13.01 9.42 -6.78
N ILE A 146 -13.30 8.15 -6.48
CA ILE A 146 -14.36 7.41 -7.18
C ILE A 146 -15.74 7.98 -6.85
N GLY A 147 -16.00 8.31 -5.58
CA GLY A 147 -17.25 8.84 -5.10
C GLY A 147 -17.60 10.20 -5.70
N PHE A 148 -16.66 11.14 -5.74
CA PHE A 148 -16.89 12.47 -6.31
C PHE A 148 -17.02 12.45 -7.84
N HIS A 149 -16.28 11.58 -8.54
CA HIS A 149 -16.30 11.56 -10.00
C HIS A 149 -17.34 10.62 -10.61
N THR A 150 -17.80 9.60 -9.89
CA THR A 150 -18.71 8.59 -10.46
C THR A 150 -20.01 8.42 -9.67
N GLY A 151 -20.14 9.05 -8.49
CA GLY A 151 -21.27 8.84 -7.58
C GLY A 151 -21.27 7.46 -6.90
N ASN A 152 -20.30 6.60 -7.19
CA ASN A 152 -20.20 5.28 -6.59
C ASN A 152 -19.48 5.35 -5.24
N TRP A 153 -20.25 5.21 -4.17
CA TRP A 153 -19.75 5.18 -2.79
C TRP A 153 -19.81 3.76 -2.21
N PRO A 154 -18.98 3.44 -1.20
CA PRO A 154 -19.17 2.22 -0.42
C PRO A 154 -20.53 2.24 0.29
N SER A 155 -21.09 1.05 0.55
CA SER A 155 -22.33 0.93 1.33
C SER A 155 -22.16 1.52 2.73
N ALA A 156 -22.96 2.54 3.07
CA ALA A 156 -22.88 3.25 4.34
C ALA A 156 -23.07 2.31 5.55
N GLY A 157 -23.94 1.30 5.44
CA GLY A 157 -24.18 0.32 6.51
C GLY A 157 -22.98 -0.60 6.77
N LEU A 158 -22.13 -0.83 5.76
CA LEU A 158 -20.92 -1.66 5.88
C LEU A 158 -19.65 -0.83 6.12
N LEU A 159 -19.76 0.51 6.15
CA LEU A 159 -18.62 1.40 6.23
C LEU A 159 -17.73 1.11 7.45
N PRO A 160 -18.24 0.94 8.69
CA PRO A 160 -17.38 0.63 9.84
C PRO A 160 -16.60 -0.68 9.65
N PHE A 161 -17.24 -1.68 9.05
CA PHE A 161 -16.62 -2.96 8.76
C PHE A 161 -15.51 -2.82 7.71
N TYR A 162 -15.76 -2.09 6.62
CA TYR A 162 -14.75 -1.84 5.60
C TYR A 162 -13.55 -1.05 6.14
N LEU A 163 -13.78 -0.03 6.96
CA LEU A 163 -12.70 0.74 7.59
C LEU A 163 -11.85 -0.17 8.51
N ALA A 164 -12.49 -1.00 9.33
CA ALA A 164 -11.80 -1.95 10.20
C ALA A 164 -11.03 -3.01 9.41
N ALA A 165 -11.61 -3.55 8.33
CA ALA A 165 -10.95 -4.49 7.44
C ALA A 165 -9.72 -3.88 6.76
N ALA A 166 -9.82 -2.63 6.29
CA ALA A 166 -8.70 -1.91 5.68
C ALA A 166 -7.55 -1.68 6.67
N LEU A 167 -7.87 -1.26 7.89
CA LEU A 167 -6.90 -1.11 8.98
C LEU A 167 -6.20 -2.45 9.30
N ALA A 168 -6.98 -3.51 9.46
CA ALA A 168 -6.47 -4.85 9.76
C ALA A 168 -5.58 -5.38 8.62
N SER A 169 -6.01 -5.19 7.37
CA SER A 169 -5.24 -5.58 6.18
C SER A 169 -3.90 -4.86 6.16
N GLY A 170 -3.89 -3.52 6.25
CA GLY A 170 -2.67 -2.71 6.26
C GLY A 170 -1.72 -3.07 7.41
N ALA A 171 -2.27 -3.27 8.62
CA ALA A 171 -1.51 -3.71 9.77
C ALA A 171 -0.83 -5.07 9.51
N ALA A 172 -1.56 -6.04 8.98
CA ALA A 172 -1.02 -7.36 8.66
C ALA A 172 0.12 -7.26 7.63
N GLY A 173 -0.06 -6.47 6.56
CA GLY A 173 0.98 -6.24 5.55
C GLY A 173 2.29 -5.70 6.14
N ALA A 174 2.20 -4.65 6.95
CA ALA A 174 3.36 -4.06 7.60
C ALA A 174 4.04 -4.99 8.60
N LEU A 175 3.26 -5.75 9.37
CA LEU A 175 3.78 -6.74 10.32
C LEU A 175 4.51 -7.89 9.63
N ILE A 176 3.95 -8.41 8.54
CA ILE A 176 4.59 -9.47 7.75
C ILE A 176 5.93 -8.96 7.19
N ALA A 177 5.97 -7.73 6.65
CA ALA A 177 7.21 -7.13 6.17
C ALA A 177 8.27 -7.03 7.29
N LEU A 178 7.87 -6.57 8.48
CA LEU A 178 8.74 -6.49 9.65
C LEU A 178 9.31 -7.86 10.02
N ILE A 179 8.47 -8.89 10.08
CA ILE A 179 8.88 -10.26 10.41
C ILE A 179 9.85 -10.82 9.36
N ILE A 180 9.56 -10.63 8.07
CA ILE A 180 10.42 -11.11 6.98
C ILE A 180 11.81 -10.46 7.09
N VAL A 181 11.88 -9.13 7.19
CA VAL A 181 13.16 -8.43 7.26
C VAL A 181 13.90 -8.73 8.56
N GLY A 182 13.20 -8.83 9.69
CA GLY A 182 13.78 -9.21 10.98
C GLY A 182 14.44 -10.60 10.94
N ARG A 183 13.79 -11.57 10.29
CA ARG A 183 14.35 -12.91 10.07
C ARG A 183 15.58 -12.90 9.15
N VAL A 184 15.53 -12.15 8.04
CA VAL A 184 16.64 -12.06 7.09
C VAL A 184 17.87 -11.38 7.73
N LYS A 185 17.66 -10.37 8.58
CA LYS A 185 18.74 -9.63 9.23
C LYS A 185 19.24 -10.26 10.54
N GLY A 186 18.65 -11.37 10.99
CA GLY A 186 19.09 -12.09 12.19
C GLY A 186 18.74 -11.44 13.53
N ASN A 187 17.86 -10.42 13.55
CA ASN A 187 17.43 -9.76 14.78
C ASN A 187 16.10 -10.35 15.28
N ILE A 188 16.17 -11.44 16.03
CA ILE A 188 15.08 -11.86 16.93
C ILE A 188 15.60 -11.71 18.36
N GLN A 189 15.31 -10.58 18.98
CA GLN A 189 15.11 -10.54 20.43
C GLN A 189 13.61 -10.45 20.63
N GLY A 190 13.01 -11.60 20.92
CA GLY A 190 11.70 -11.68 21.55
C GLY A 190 11.81 -11.38 23.04
#